data_AF-A0A929V5I9-F1
#
_entry.id   AF-A0A929V5I9-F1
#
_cell.length_a   1.000
_cell.length_b   1.000
_cell.length_c   1.000
_cell.angle_alpha   90.00
_cell.angle_beta   90.00
_cell.angle_gamma   90.00
#
_symmetry.space_group_name_H-M   'P 1'
#
loop_
_entity.id
_entity.type
_entity.pdbx_description
1 polymer ?
#
loop_
_entity_poly.entity_id
_entity_poly.type
_entity_poly.pdbx_seq_one_letter_code
_entity_poly.pdbx_strand_id
1 'polypeptide(L)' 'MFYVYIISNNFRNVLYIGVTRNLERRLYEHKNKLIDGFSKKYNLNVLLFYETTEYALDAIAREKQLKKWNRDKKF' A
#
# COMPACT_ATOMS: atom_id res chain seq x y z
N MET A 1 12.97 -8.49 -6.04
CA MET A 1 12.61 -7.22 -5.41
C MET A 1 11.11 -7.19 -5.13
N PHE A 2 10.74 -6.83 -3.92
CA PHE A 2 9.37 -6.67 -3.45
C PHE A 2 9.16 -5.23 -3.01
N TYR A 3 7.91 -4.79 -3.01
CA TYR A 3 7.51 -3.45 -2.63
C TYR A 3 6.55 -3.55 -1.46
N VAL A 4 6.81 -2.77 -0.41
CA VAL A 4 5.82 -2.47 0.63
C VAL A 4 5.33 -1.05 0.35
N TYR A 5 4.02 -0.86 0.34
CA TYR A 5 3.43 0.42 -0.09
C TYR A 5 2.27 0.85 0.79
N ILE A 6 2.05 2.17 0.85
CA ILE A 6 0.92 2.80 1.50
C ILE A 6 0.16 3.62 0.46
N ILE A 7 -1.11 3.27 0.24
CA ILE A 7 -2.04 4.08 -0.54
C ILE A 7 -3.14 4.67 0.34
N SER A 8 -3.76 5.73 -0.14
CA SER A 8 -4.88 6.39 0.49
C SER A 8 -5.88 6.93 -0.54
N ASN A 9 -6.96 7.52 -0.05
CA ASN A 9 -7.86 8.32 -0.87
C ASN A 9 -7.37 9.77 -0.96
N ASN A 10 -8.04 10.59 -1.77
CA ASN A 10 -7.69 12.01 -1.95
C ASN A 10 -7.72 12.82 -0.64
N PHE A 11 -8.60 12.47 0.30
CA PHE A 11 -8.70 13.10 1.62
C PHE A 11 -7.62 12.63 2.60
N ARG A 12 -6.79 11.67 2.19
CA ARG A 12 -5.75 11.04 3.00
C ARG A 12 -6.27 10.57 4.36
N ASN A 13 -7.50 10.09 4.51
CA ASN A 13 -8.02 9.67 5.82
C ASN A 13 -7.95 8.14 6.01
N VAL A 14 -8.20 7.36 4.96
CA VAL A 14 -8.13 5.89 4.99
C VAL A 14 -6.80 5.42 4.42
N LEU A 15 -6.08 4.58 5.17
CA LEU A 15 -4.81 4.01 4.73
C LEU A 15 -4.98 2.54 4.37
N TYR A 16 -4.32 2.12 3.31
CA TYR A 16 -4.12 0.71 2.99
C TYR A 16 -2.63 0.44 2.82
N ILE A 17 -2.16 -0.62 3.47
CA ILE A 17 -0.77 -1.05 3.46
C ILE A 17 -0.74 -2.44 2.83
N GLY A 18 0.11 -2.63 1.84
CA GLY A 18 0.22 -3.90 1.12
C GLY A 18 1.62 -4.20 0.61
N VAL A 19 1.77 -5.43 0.10
CA VAL A 19 3.01 -5.92 -0.51
C VAL A 19 2.74 -6.39 -1.95
N THR A 20 3.68 -6.14 -2.86
CA THR A 20 3.60 -6.63 -4.25
C THR A 20 4.99 -6.83 -4.85
N ARG A 21 5.12 -7.66 -5.90
CA ARG A 21 6.32 -7.73 -6.75
C ARG A 21 6.28 -6.73 -7.91
N ASN A 22 5.11 -6.17 -8.20
CA ASN A 22 4.90 -5.20 -9.27
C ASN A 22 4.02 -4.06 -8.73
N LEU A 23 4.67 -2.95 -8.38
CA LEU A 23 4.00 -1.78 -7.82
C LEU A 23 3.14 -1.06 -8.86
N GLU A 24 3.67 -0.85 -10.06
CA GLU A 24 2.99 -0.16 -11.16
C GLU A 24 1.66 -0.83 -11.53
N ARG A 25 1.67 -2.16 -11.75
CA ARG A 25 0.47 -2.93 -12.02
C ARG A 25 -0.55 -2.77 -10.89
N ARG A 26 -0.11 -2.85 -9.64
CA ARG A 26 -1.01 -2.76 -8.48
C ARG A 26 -1.63 -1.37 -8.34
N LEU A 27 -0.85 -0.32 -8.61
CA LEU A 27 -1.36 1.05 -8.64
C LEU A 27 -2.35 1.26 -9.78
N TYR A 28 -2.10 0.68 -10.96
CA TYR A 28 -3.03 0.69 -12.07
C TYR A 28 -4.35 -0.01 -11.71
N GLU A 29 -4.30 -1.18 -11.07
CA GLU A 29 -5.49 -1.91 -10.58
C GLU A 29 -6.32 -1.07 -9.60
N HIS A 30 -5.65 -0.37 -8.67
CA HIS A 30 -6.30 0.53 -7.71
C HIS A 30 -6.91 1.76 -8.39
N LYS A 31 -6.16 2.42 -9.29
CA LYS A 31 -6.60 3.62 -10.02
C LYS A 31 -7.83 3.35 -10.89
N ASN A 32 -7.86 2.20 -11.55
CA ASN A 32 -8.95 1.79 -12.45
C ASN A 32 -10.02 0.95 -11.76
N LYS A 33 -9.92 0.71 -10.45
CA LYS A 33 -10.91 -0.03 -9.65
C LYS A 33 -11.20 -1.44 -10.20
N LEU A 34 -10.16 -2.10 -10.71
CA LEU A 34 -10.26 -3.39 -11.38
C LEU A 34 -10.50 -4.57 -10.41
N ILE A 35 -10.20 -4.37 -9.13
CA ILE A 35 -10.37 -5.37 -8.09
C ILE A 35 -11.44 -4.87 -7.13
N ASP A 36 -12.49 -5.67 -6.93
CA ASP A 36 -13.53 -5.39 -5.94
C ASP A 36 -12.99 -5.59 -4.53
N GLY A 37 -13.45 -4.74 -3.61
CA GLY A 37 -13.09 -4.83 -2.19
C GLY A 37 -12.89 -3.47 -1.53
N PHE A 38 -12.17 -3.49 -0.40
CA PHE A 38 -11.96 -2.33 0.47
C PHE A 38 -11.35 -1.13 -0.28
N SER A 39 -10.31 -1.36 -1.08
CA SER A 39 -9.63 -0.30 -1.82
C SER A 39 -10.54 0.39 -2.84
N LYS A 40 -11.43 -0.36 -3.49
CA LYS A 40 -12.44 0.20 -4.40
C LYS A 40 -13.52 0.97 -3.64
N LYS A 41 -14.04 0.40 -2.55
CA LYS A 41 -15.07 1.03 -1.70
C LYS A 41 -14.64 2.40 -1.17
N TYR A 42 -13.38 2.53 -0.75
CA TYR A 42 -12.84 3.77 -0.19
C TYR A 42 -12.08 4.63 -1.21
N ASN A 43 -12.09 4.26 -2.49
CA ASN A 43 -11.40 4.98 -3.57
C ASN A 43 -9.90 5.22 -3.26
N LEU A 44 -9.21 4.16 -2.84
CA LEU A 44 -7.79 4.22 -2.48
C LEU A 44 -6.94 4.13 -3.75
N ASN A 45 -6.46 5.27 -4.25
CA ASN A 45 -5.72 5.37 -5.51
C ASN A 45 -4.56 6.38 -5.47
N VAL A 46 -4.29 6.99 -4.31
CA VAL A 46 -3.17 7.91 -4.10
C VAL A 46 -2.03 7.16 -3.43
N LEU A 47 -0.89 7.04 -4.09
CA LEU A 47 0.34 6.51 -3.47
C LEU A 47 0.94 7.57 -2.55
N LEU A 48 1.15 7.21 -1.28
CA LEU A 48 1.78 8.10 -0.29
C LEU A 48 3.22 7.70 0.03
N PHE A 49 3.51 6.40 0.04
CA PHE A 49 4.82 5.87 0.39
C PHE A 49 5.03 4.52 -0.30
N TYR A 50 6.28 4.22 -0.66
CA TYR A 50 6.72 2.88 -0.99
C TYR A 50 8.18 2.68 -0.57
N GLU A 51 8.53 1.44 -0.26
CA GLU A 51 9.90 1.00 -0.04
C GLU A 51 10.13 -0.35 -0.72
N THR A 52 11.39 -0.67 -0.98
CA THR A 52 11.77 -1.92 -1.65
C THR A 52 12.51 -2.84 -0.70
N THR A 53 12.32 -4.15 -0.88
CA THR A 53 13.08 -5.19 -0.19
C THR A 53 13.54 -6.24 -1.19
N GLU A 54 14.63 -6.93 -0.89
CA GLU A 54 15.12 -8.01 -1.74
C GLU A 54 14.23 -9.25 -1.61
N TYR A 55 13.87 -9.62 -0.37
CA TYR A 55 13.15 -10.83 -0.04
C TYR A 55 11.69 -10.58 0.35
N ALA A 56 10.84 -11.59 0.10
CA ALA A 56 9.41 -11.55 0.41
C ALA A 56 9.13 -11.45 1.91
N LEU A 57 9.91 -12.20 2.70
CA LEU A 57 9.76 -12.26 4.15
C LEU A 57 10.02 -10.91 4.80
N ASP A 58 11.03 -10.18 4.31
CA ASP A 58 11.34 -8.83 4.78
C ASP A 58 10.19 -7.87 4.48
N ALA A 59 9.64 -7.91 3.26
CA ALA A 59 8.48 -7.11 2.90
C ALA A 59 7.26 -7.42 3.79
N ILE A 60 7.00 -8.69 4.09
CA ILE A 60 5.91 -9.10 4.98
C ILE A 60 6.16 -8.63 6.42
N ALA A 61 7.38 -8.79 6.93
CA ALA A 61 7.76 -8.32 8.27
C ALA A 61 7.60 -6.80 8.37
N ARG A 62 8.00 -6.09 7.33
CA ARG A 62 7.91 -4.64 7.24
C ARG A 62 6.48 -4.14 7.12
N GLU A 63 5.64 -4.81 6.32
CA GLU A 63 4.20 -4.54 6.26
C GLU A 63 3.55 -4.65 7.66
N LYS A 64 3.91 -5.69 8.43
CA LYS A 64 3.44 -5.87 9.81
C LYS A 64 3.93 -4.75 10.73
N GLN A 65 5.18 -4.31 10.61
CA GLN A 65 5.71 -3.18 11.37
C GLN A 65 4.94 -1.90 11.07
N LEU A 66 4.76 -1.56 9.79
CA LEU A 66 4.02 -0.39 9.37
C LEU A 66 2.57 -0.43 9.88
N LYS A 67 1.89 -1.59 9.79
CA LYS A 67 0.52 -1.72 10.33
C LYS A 67 0.41 -1.40 11.82
N LYS A 68 1.45 -1.70 12.62
CA LYS A 68 1.50 -1.39 14.07
C LYS A 68 1.85 0.06 14.39
N TRP A 69 2.41 0.81 13.47
CA TRP A 69 2.83 2.19 13.73
C TRP A 69 1.65 3.17 13.72
N ASN A 70 1.73 4.17 14.60
CA ASN A 70 0.84 5.33 14.55
C ASN A 70 1.08 6.11 13.26
N ARG A 71 0.09 6.92 12.88
CA ARG A 71 0.09 7.64 11.61
C ARG A 71 1.32 8.53 11.44
N ASP A 72 1.71 9.25 12.49
CA ASP A 72 2.85 10.17 12.47
C ASP A 72 4.20 9.47 12.31
N LYS A 73 4.26 8.17 12.60
CA LYS A 73 5.49 7.38 12.45
C LYS A 73 5.59 6.72 11.07
N LYS A 74 4.50 6.71 10.29
CA LYS A 74 4.44 6.11 8.94
C LYS A 74 4.92 7.08 7.85
N PHE A 75 4.96 8.38 8.14
CA PHE A 75 5.33 9.46 7.24
C PHE A 75 6.52 10.23 7.80
#